data_AF-A0A0F8ZEU3-F1
#
_entry.id   AF-A0A0F8ZEU3-F1
#
_cell.length_a   1.000
_cell.length_b   1.000
_cell.length_c   1.000
_cell.angle_alpha   90.00
_cell.angle_beta   90.00
_cell.angle_gamma   90.00
#
_symmetry.space_group_name_H-M   'P 1'
#
loop_
_entity.id
_entity.type
_entity.pdbx_description
1 polymer ?
#
loop_
_entity_poly.entity_id
_entity_poly.type
_entity_poly.pdbx_seq_one_letter_code
_entity_poly.pdbx_strand_id
1 'polypeptide(L)'
;AYREARKNMQIHSAIILKINAEFSGFFTFQVNHKAKEFCLLQSAMDLDKKDKNIYSQMVGKIIEQNTFGYPMIMTVSTKHDLECPKVFKAIGFETYLILSGFEYMVYGKLEDVRMKRLAHATMTNAWTTTRSDWLKMKKEWNAKIEAAGEKYNIPNPKFASRDGCWQGSNGYSNVVLTERIIENGKVKTNKGKSFNGNASVLDPVACEVILRFFMPTEGRRVYNPFGGGVQFGFVSGSYGYDYIASEIRQNQCDANNAICQDLDGAKWIKSDSSIYEPDGMFDLCFSCPPYYKVEKYVDYENVIPEGELNSIPTYNEFRDTLFAGYKIAIDKLNGNRFFVIMTGDSRDKNGAYYGC
;
A
#
# COMPACT_ATOMS: atom_id res chain seq x y z
N ALA A 1 -12.87 -2.27 -33.18
CA ALA A 1 -13.61 -1.58 -32.11
C ALA A 1 -15.06 -2.10 -31.97
N TYR A 2 -15.95 -1.92 -32.96
CA TYR A 2 -17.38 -2.27 -32.82
C TYR A 2 -17.71 -3.78 -32.66
N ARG A 3 -16.90 -4.70 -33.20
CA ARG A 3 -17.12 -6.15 -33.04
C ARG A 3 -16.72 -6.68 -31.65
N GLU A 4 -15.59 -6.22 -31.12
CA GLU A 4 -15.13 -6.54 -29.76
C GLU A 4 -16.10 -6.00 -28.71
N ALA A 5 -16.59 -4.77 -28.87
CA ALA A 5 -17.59 -4.17 -27.98
C ALA A 5 -18.93 -4.92 -28.00
N ARG A 6 -19.42 -5.36 -29.18
CA ARG A 6 -20.62 -6.20 -29.29
C ARG A 6 -20.43 -7.58 -28.67
N LYS A 7 -19.26 -8.19 -28.85
CA LYS A 7 -18.92 -9.49 -28.24
C LYS A 7 -18.94 -9.38 -26.72
N ASN A 8 -18.42 -8.29 -26.15
CA ASN A 8 -18.49 -7.98 -24.72
C ASN A 8 -19.93 -7.78 -24.21
N MET A 9 -20.79 -7.09 -24.96
CA MET A 9 -22.21 -6.95 -24.61
C MET A 9 -22.97 -8.29 -24.60
N GLN A 10 -22.55 -9.28 -25.40
CA GLN A 10 -23.14 -10.61 -25.47
C GLN A 10 -22.65 -11.57 -24.37
N ILE A 11 -21.69 -11.18 -23.53
CA ILE A 11 -21.18 -11.99 -22.39
C ILE A 11 -21.96 -11.68 -21.10
N HIS A 12 -22.92 -10.77 -21.15
CA HIS A 12 -23.69 -10.38 -19.99
C HIS A 12 -24.90 -11.29 -19.84
N SER A 13 -24.98 -11.95 -18.68
CA SER A 13 -26.17 -12.67 -18.27
C SER A 13 -27.18 -11.67 -17.69
N ALA A 14 -28.46 -12.00 -17.75
CA ALA A 14 -29.51 -11.19 -17.17
C ALA A 14 -30.54 -12.07 -16.46
N ILE A 15 -31.08 -11.56 -15.37
CA ILE A 15 -32.38 -12.04 -14.89
C ILE A 15 -33.46 -11.05 -15.31
N ILE A 16 -34.66 -11.57 -15.52
CA ILE A 16 -35.83 -10.80 -15.92
C ILE A 16 -36.81 -10.81 -14.77
N LEU A 17 -37.27 -9.63 -14.35
CA LEU A 17 -38.36 -9.49 -13.41
C LEU A 17 -39.69 -9.50 -14.17
N LYS A 18 -40.58 -10.39 -13.76
CA LYS A 18 -41.98 -10.40 -14.21
C LYS A 18 -42.92 -10.19 -13.03
N ILE A 19 -43.86 -9.26 -13.19
CA ILE A 19 -44.97 -9.05 -12.25
C ILE A 19 -46.24 -9.33 -13.03
N ASN A 20 -47.08 -10.24 -12.53
CA ASN A 20 -48.28 -10.72 -13.23
C ASN A 20 -48.00 -11.21 -14.66
N ALA A 21 -46.92 -11.97 -14.84
CA ALA A 21 -46.40 -12.47 -16.12
C ALA A 21 -45.92 -11.41 -17.12
N GLU A 22 -45.99 -10.12 -16.79
CA GLU A 22 -45.51 -9.02 -17.62
C GLU A 22 -44.07 -8.62 -17.26
N PHE A 23 -43.26 -8.30 -18.27
CA PHE A 23 -41.94 -7.72 -18.06
C PHE A 23 -42.04 -6.45 -17.21
N SER A 24 -41.25 -6.38 -16.15
CA SER A 24 -41.31 -5.29 -15.18
C SER A 24 -39.92 -4.81 -14.75
N GLY A 25 -38.86 -5.37 -15.31
CA GLY A 25 -37.48 -5.01 -15.00
C GLY A 25 -36.47 -6.09 -15.38
N PHE A 26 -35.20 -5.77 -15.19
CA PHE A 26 -34.09 -6.69 -15.42
C PHE A 26 -32.90 -6.32 -14.54
N PHE A 27 -32.00 -7.28 -14.37
CA PHE A 27 -30.69 -7.05 -13.76
C PHE A 27 -29.64 -7.81 -14.57
N THR A 28 -28.64 -7.09 -15.09
CA THR A 28 -27.51 -7.66 -15.83
C THR A 28 -26.28 -7.87 -14.96
N PHE A 29 -25.52 -8.91 -15.26
CA PHE A 29 -24.29 -9.24 -14.55
C PHE A 29 -23.27 -9.92 -15.47
N GLN A 30 -22.03 -9.96 -15.01
CA GLN A 30 -20.93 -10.67 -15.65
C GLN A 30 -20.14 -11.47 -14.62
N VAL A 31 -19.89 -12.75 -14.89
CA VAL A 31 -18.94 -13.54 -14.13
C VAL A 31 -17.57 -13.42 -14.78
N ASN A 32 -16.63 -12.76 -14.11
CA ASN A 32 -15.26 -12.60 -14.59
C ASN A 32 -14.35 -13.64 -13.94
N HIS A 33 -14.15 -14.78 -14.60
CA HIS A 33 -13.29 -15.85 -14.11
C HIS A 33 -11.80 -15.47 -14.01
N LYS A 34 -11.34 -14.51 -14.81
CA LYS A 34 -9.94 -14.06 -14.77
C LYS A 34 -9.66 -13.27 -13.49
N ALA A 35 -10.56 -12.36 -13.13
CA ALA A 35 -10.46 -11.59 -11.90
C ALA A 35 -11.05 -12.33 -10.68
N LYS A 36 -11.78 -13.43 -10.91
CA LYS A 36 -12.63 -14.11 -9.91
C LYS A 36 -13.63 -13.16 -9.26
N GLU A 37 -14.37 -12.42 -10.08
CA GLU A 37 -15.33 -11.40 -9.64
C GLU A 37 -16.71 -11.65 -10.25
N PHE A 38 -17.77 -11.34 -9.49
CA PHE A 38 -19.14 -11.33 -9.98
C PHE A 38 -19.59 -9.87 -10.12
N CYS A 39 -19.53 -9.32 -11.33
CA CYS A 39 -19.78 -7.91 -11.59
C CYS A 39 -21.27 -7.67 -11.80
N LEU A 40 -21.90 -6.89 -10.92
CA LEU A 40 -23.23 -6.35 -11.13
C LEU A 40 -23.13 -5.11 -12.00
N LEU A 41 -23.92 -5.07 -13.07
CA LEU A 41 -23.84 -4.04 -14.09
C LEU A 41 -25.06 -3.12 -13.99
N GLN A 42 -25.96 -3.23 -14.96
CA GLN A 42 -27.14 -2.38 -15.03
C GLN A 42 -28.37 -3.12 -14.51
N SER A 43 -29.15 -2.44 -13.68
CA SER A 43 -30.50 -2.84 -13.33
C SER A 43 -31.51 -1.77 -13.75
N ALA A 44 -32.75 -2.21 -13.99
CA ALA A 44 -33.88 -1.31 -14.17
C ALA A 44 -35.17 -2.00 -13.73
N MET A 45 -36.13 -1.20 -13.28
CA MET A 45 -37.49 -1.63 -12.96
C MET A 45 -38.46 -0.62 -13.55
N ASP A 46 -39.60 -1.09 -14.02
CA ASP A 46 -40.68 -0.24 -14.50
C ASP A 46 -41.10 0.74 -13.41
N LEU A 47 -41.27 2.01 -13.77
CA LEU A 47 -41.56 3.10 -12.84
C LEU A 47 -42.92 2.92 -12.19
N ASP A 48 -43.91 2.42 -12.93
CA ASP A 48 -45.28 2.21 -12.43
C ASP A 48 -45.38 0.99 -11.50
N LYS A 49 -44.34 0.14 -11.50
CA LYS A 49 -44.25 -1.08 -10.68
C LYS A 49 -43.12 -1.01 -9.65
N LYS A 50 -42.60 0.18 -9.40
CA LYS A 50 -41.43 0.44 -8.56
C LYS A 50 -41.69 0.09 -7.11
N ASP A 51 -40.94 -0.90 -6.60
CA ASP A 51 -41.01 -1.31 -5.19
C ASP A 51 -39.63 -1.80 -4.70
N LYS A 52 -39.18 -1.29 -3.54
CA LYS A 52 -37.85 -1.61 -2.99
C LYS A 52 -37.74 -3.05 -2.49
N ASN A 53 -38.83 -3.64 -1.99
CA ASN A 53 -38.84 -5.03 -1.53
C ASN A 53 -38.77 -5.98 -2.73
N ILE A 54 -39.54 -5.73 -3.79
CA ILE A 54 -39.48 -6.50 -5.03
C ILE A 54 -38.10 -6.35 -5.68
N TYR A 55 -37.57 -5.13 -5.74
CA TYR A 55 -36.21 -4.90 -6.24
C TYR A 55 -35.17 -5.68 -5.42
N SER A 56 -35.29 -5.69 -4.09
CA SER A 56 -34.39 -6.48 -3.22
C SER A 56 -34.50 -7.99 -3.47
N GLN A 57 -35.72 -8.51 -3.75
CA GLN A 57 -35.91 -9.91 -4.15
C GLN A 57 -35.22 -10.21 -5.49
N MET A 58 -35.28 -9.28 -6.45
CA MET A 58 -34.54 -9.39 -7.70
C MET A 58 -33.03 -9.47 -7.46
N VAL A 59 -32.48 -8.64 -6.57
CA VAL A 59 -31.06 -8.74 -6.18
C VAL A 59 -30.75 -10.08 -5.50
N GLY A 60 -31.65 -10.56 -4.63
CA GLY A 60 -31.53 -11.89 -4.02
C GLY A 60 -31.42 -13.00 -5.07
N LYS A 61 -32.22 -12.93 -6.15
CA LYS A 61 -32.12 -13.86 -7.28
C LYS A 61 -30.81 -13.74 -8.06
N ILE A 62 -30.21 -12.55 -8.14
CA ILE A 62 -28.86 -12.38 -8.68
C ILE A 62 -27.81 -13.03 -7.77
N ILE A 63 -27.90 -12.86 -6.44
CA ILE A 63 -26.98 -13.49 -5.48
C ILE A 63 -27.03 -15.02 -5.64
N GLU A 64 -28.21 -15.60 -5.83
CA GLU A 64 -28.37 -17.04 -6.11
C GLU A 64 -27.65 -17.49 -7.41
N GLN A 65 -27.42 -16.60 -8.38
CA GLN A 65 -26.66 -16.92 -9.59
C GLN A 65 -25.14 -17.02 -9.36
N ASN A 66 -24.64 -16.56 -8.21
CA ASN A 66 -23.21 -16.62 -7.87
C ASN A 66 -22.80 -18.02 -7.41
N THR A 67 -22.82 -18.98 -8.34
CA THR A 67 -22.47 -20.38 -8.09
C THR A 67 -20.98 -20.62 -7.86
N PHE A 68 -20.12 -19.65 -8.18
CA PHE A 68 -18.66 -19.72 -8.00
C PHE A 68 -18.19 -19.17 -6.65
N GLY A 69 -19.06 -18.50 -5.89
CA GLY A 69 -18.71 -17.86 -4.62
C GLY A 69 -17.73 -16.69 -4.77
N TYR A 70 -17.66 -16.04 -5.93
CA TYR A 70 -16.81 -14.89 -6.15
C TYR A 70 -17.37 -13.65 -5.43
N PRO A 71 -16.53 -12.71 -4.96
CA PRO A 71 -17.00 -11.43 -4.44
C PRO A 71 -17.86 -10.73 -5.49
N MET A 72 -19.06 -10.33 -5.10
CA MET A 72 -19.95 -9.58 -6.00
C MET A 72 -19.69 -8.10 -5.85
N ILE A 73 -19.42 -7.41 -6.95
CA ILE A 73 -19.01 -6.01 -6.92
C ILE A 73 -19.99 -5.15 -7.70
N MET A 74 -20.22 -3.93 -7.22
CA MET A 74 -21.06 -2.97 -7.90
C MET A 74 -20.75 -1.52 -7.51
N THR A 75 -21.24 -0.58 -8.30
CA THR A 75 -21.19 0.85 -7.99
C THR A 75 -22.59 1.41 -8.09
N VAL A 76 -23.06 2.06 -7.02
CA VAL A 76 -24.41 2.62 -6.95
C VAL A 76 -24.39 4.11 -6.68
N SER A 77 -25.32 4.84 -7.27
CA SER A 77 -25.54 6.25 -6.98
C SER A 77 -26.15 6.43 -5.59
N THR A 78 -25.67 7.41 -4.83
CA THR A 78 -26.28 7.77 -3.54
C THR A 78 -27.64 8.46 -3.69
N LYS A 79 -28.02 8.83 -4.92
CA LYS A 79 -29.24 9.60 -5.23
C LYS A 79 -30.35 8.78 -5.86
N HIS A 80 -30.04 7.60 -6.37
CA HIS A 80 -31.05 6.76 -7.01
C HIS A 80 -32.00 6.17 -5.94
N ASP A 81 -33.23 5.86 -6.30
CA ASP A 81 -34.23 5.44 -5.30
C ASP A 81 -34.27 3.92 -5.08
N LEU A 82 -34.08 3.12 -6.13
CA LEU A 82 -34.02 1.65 -6.07
C LEU A 82 -32.58 1.14 -5.92
N GLU A 83 -31.79 1.28 -6.98
CA GLU A 83 -30.37 0.95 -7.01
C GLU A 83 -29.51 1.94 -6.18
N CYS A 84 -29.59 1.83 -4.85
CA CYS A 84 -28.92 2.75 -3.93
C CYS A 84 -28.30 2.04 -2.72
N PRO A 85 -27.33 2.67 -2.02
CA PRO A 85 -26.56 2.01 -0.97
C PRO A 85 -27.42 1.43 0.15
N LYS A 86 -28.53 2.11 0.51
CA LYS A 86 -29.43 1.65 1.59
C LYS A 86 -30.04 0.29 1.28
N VAL A 87 -30.44 0.06 0.03
CA VAL A 87 -31.07 -1.18 -0.41
C VAL A 87 -30.03 -2.31 -0.38
N PHE A 88 -28.85 -2.08 -0.94
CA PHE A 88 -27.81 -3.11 -1.00
C PHE A 88 -27.19 -3.43 0.37
N LYS A 89 -27.03 -2.44 1.26
CA LYS A 89 -26.60 -2.68 2.65
C LYS A 89 -27.57 -3.55 3.43
N ALA A 90 -28.88 -3.35 3.23
CA ALA A 90 -29.91 -4.14 3.90
C ALA A 90 -29.87 -5.64 3.55
N ILE A 91 -29.26 -5.98 2.41
CA ILE A 91 -29.12 -7.36 1.93
C ILE A 91 -27.67 -7.86 1.98
N GLY A 92 -26.78 -7.18 2.71
CA GLY A 92 -25.44 -7.68 3.05
C GLY A 92 -24.28 -7.15 2.21
N PHE A 93 -24.49 -6.15 1.34
CA PHE A 93 -23.36 -5.47 0.69
C PHE A 93 -22.70 -4.46 1.63
N GLU A 94 -21.38 -4.37 1.56
CA GLU A 94 -20.59 -3.39 2.29
C GLU A 94 -19.96 -2.36 1.36
N THR A 95 -19.88 -1.11 1.80
CA THR A 95 -19.23 -0.04 1.04
C THR A 95 -17.74 -0.02 1.32
N TYR A 96 -16.93 -0.17 0.28
CA TYR A 96 -15.46 -0.14 0.41
C TYR A 96 -14.84 1.19 -0.06
N LEU A 97 -15.57 1.98 -0.86
CA LEU A 97 -15.13 3.29 -1.34
C LEU A 97 -16.33 4.20 -1.58
N ILE A 98 -16.21 5.48 -1.21
CA ILE A 98 -17.18 6.52 -1.53
C ILE A 98 -16.47 7.57 -2.37
N LEU A 99 -16.96 7.81 -3.59
CA LEU A 99 -16.34 8.76 -4.52
C LEU A 99 -17.42 9.45 -5.36
N SER A 100 -17.37 10.78 -5.39
CA SER A 100 -18.18 11.61 -6.31
C SER A 100 -19.69 11.34 -6.29
N GLY A 101 -20.28 11.04 -5.13
CA GLY A 101 -21.70 10.73 -5.02
C GLY A 101 -22.08 9.28 -5.38
N PHE A 102 -21.09 8.40 -5.46
CA PHE A 102 -21.28 6.96 -5.65
C PHE A 102 -20.67 6.20 -4.48
N GLU A 103 -21.30 5.08 -4.12
CA GLU A 103 -20.72 4.08 -3.24
C GLU A 103 -20.35 2.85 -4.06
N TYR A 104 -19.10 2.42 -3.91
CA TYR A 104 -18.61 1.17 -4.46
C TYR A 104 -18.77 0.11 -3.38
N MET A 105 -19.43 -0.98 -3.75
CA MET A 105 -19.91 -1.96 -2.80
C MET A 105 -19.47 -3.37 -3.17
N VAL A 106 -19.32 -4.20 -2.14
CA VAL A 106 -18.98 -5.62 -2.27
C VAL A 106 -19.95 -6.47 -1.45
N TYR A 107 -20.45 -7.56 -2.03
CA TYR A 107 -21.03 -8.67 -1.28
C TYR A 107 -19.96 -9.77 -1.21
N GLY A 108 -19.36 -9.90 -0.04
CA GLY A 108 -18.10 -10.59 0.18
C GLY A 108 -17.33 -9.88 1.29
N LYS A 109 -16.01 -10.05 1.34
CA LYS A 109 -15.18 -9.41 2.34
C LYS A 109 -14.49 -8.16 1.79
N LEU A 110 -14.20 -7.18 2.65
CA LEU A 110 -13.45 -5.99 2.26
C LEU A 110 -12.02 -6.30 1.78
N GLU A 111 -11.44 -7.43 2.22
CA GLU A 111 -10.13 -7.90 1.74
C GLU A 111 -10.13 -8.28 0.25
N ASP A 112 -11.27 -8.80 -0.25
CA ASP A 112 -11.44 -9.20 -1.65
C ASP A 112 -11.31 -8.01 -2.61
N VAL A 113 -11.70 -6.81 -2.14
CA VAL A 113 -11.65 -5.55 -2.91
C VAL A 113 -10.49 -4.64 -2.48
N ARG A 114 -9.54 -5.14 -1.69
CA ARG A 114 -8.41 -4.34 -1.20
C ARG A 114 -7.57 -3.76 -2.33
N MET A 115 -7.29 -4.53 -3.38
CA MET A 115 -6.53 -4.04 -4.54
C MET A 115 -7.27 -2.91 -5.28
N LYS A 116 -8.60 -2.99 -5.39
CA LYS A 116 -9.41 -1.90 -5.96
C LYS A 116 -9.36 -0.66 -5.07
N ARG A 117 -9.50 -0.82 -3.75
CA ARG A 117 -9.37 0.29 -2.80
C ARG A 117 -8.00 0.97 -2.90
N LEU A 118 -6.92 0.21 -3.07
CA LEU A 118 -5.57 0.73 -3.30
C LEU A 118 -5.46 1.52 -4.62
N ALA A 119 -6.02 0.99 -5.71
CA ALA A 119 -6.00 1.67 -7.01
C ALA A 119 -6.70 3.04 -6.99
N HIS A 120 -7.69 3.22 -6.09
CA HIS A 120 -8.43 4.46 -5.90
C HIS A 120 -7.91 5.31 -4.73
N ALA A 121 -6.85 4.88 -4.04
CA ALA A 121 -6.32 5.59 -2.89
C ALA A 121 -5.64 6.90 -3.32
N THR A 122 -6.32 8.03 -3.10
CA THR A 122 -5.68 9.33 -3.29
C THR A 122 -4.73 9.62 -2.13
N MET A 123 -3.50 10.02 -2.42
CA MET A 123 -2.54 10.44 -1.38
C MET A 123 -3.03 11.72 -0.69
N THR A 124 -3.55 12.66 -1.48
CA THR A 124 -4.12 13.93 -1.03
C THR A 124 -5.52 14.11 -1.61
N ASN A 125 -6.41 14.75 -0.86
CA ASN A 125 -7.60 15.39 -1.43
C ASN A 125 -7.24 16.86 -1.68
N ALA A 126 -7.57 17.39 -2.86
CA ALA A 126 -7.31 18.78 -3.26
C ALA A 126 -7.79 19.81 -2.22
N TRP A 127 -8.79 19.47 -1.41
CA TRP A 127 -9.41 20.37 -0.44
C TRP A 127 -9.14 20.00 1.02
N THR A 128 -8.70 18.77 1.31
CA THR A 128 -8.44 18.31 2.69
C THR A 128 -7.39 17.22 2.73
N THR A 129 -6.13 17.63 2.82
CA THR A 129 -4.96 16.73 2.78
C THR A 129 -4.87 15.76 3.97
N THR A 130 -5.67 15.95 5.02
CA THR A 130 -5.62 15.15 6.27
C THR A 130 -6.64 14.00 6.35
N ARG A 131 -7.54 13.87 5.35
CA ARG A 131 -8.66 12.92 5.39
C ARG A 131 -8.71 11.94 4.22
N SER A 132 -7.59 11.79 3.50
CA SER A 132 -7.52 10.88 2.34
C SER A 132 -7.52 9.40 2.76
N ASP A 133 -7.95 8.52 1.85
CA ASP A 133 -8.00 7.08 2.11
C ASP A 133 -6.61 6.46 2.29
N TRP A 134 -5.59 7.03 1.65
CA TRP A 134 -4.19 6.67 1.89
C TRP A 134 -3.82 6.80 3.38
N LEU A 135 -4.18 7.93 4.00
CA LEU A 135 -3.87 8.15 5.42
C LEU A 135 -4.61 7.19 6.36
N LYS A 136 -5.82 6.76 5.99
CA LYS A 136 -6.55 5.73 6.74
C LYS A 136 -5.82 4.39 6.64
N MET A 137 -5.46 3.96 5.43
CA MET A 137 -4.73 2.71 5.20
C MET A 137 -3.35 2.71 5.87
N LYS A 138 -2.68 3.87 5.89
CA LYS A 138 -1.40 4.04 6.59
C LYS A 138 -1.56 3.85 8.10
N LYS A 139 -2.63 4.38 8.69
CA LYS A 139 -2.94 4.17 10.11
C LYS A 139 -3.26 2.70 10.40
N GLU A 140 -4.02 2.03 9.53
CA GLU A 140 -4.32 0.59 9.63
C GLU A 140 -3.03 -0.23 9.71
N TRP A 141 -2.06 0.02 8.81
CA TRP A 141 -0.77 -0.67 8.83
C TRP A 141 0.10 -0.33 10.04
N ASN A 142 0.21 0.96 10.36
CA ASN A 142 1.00 1.40 11.50
C ASN A 142 0.49 0.78 12.81
N ALA A 143 -0.83 0.70 13.00
CA ALA A 143 -1.41 0.06 14.18
C ALA A 143 -1.02 -1.42 14.29
N LYS A 144 -0.95 -2.16 13.17
CA LYS A 144 -0.49 -3.56 13.15
C LYS A 144 0.99 -3.69 13.52
N ILE A 145 1.84 -2.83 12.96
CA ILE A 145 3.28 -2.79 13.28
C ILE A 145 3.50 -2.42 14.75
N GLU A 146 2.76 -1.44 15.26
CA GLU A 146 2.80 -1.02 16.67
C GLU A 146 2.38 -2.15 17.60
N ALA A 147 1.25 -2.80 17.34
CA ALA A 147 0.79 -3.93 18.13
C ALA A 147 1.80 -5.10 18.15
N ALA A 148 2.42 -5.40 17.01
CA ALA A 148 3.46 -6.43 16.94
C ALA A 148 4.72 -6.03 17.72
N GLY A 149 5.17 -4.78 17.61
CA GLY A 149 6.30 -4.27 18.38
C GLY A 149 6.04 -4.26 19.89
N GLU A 150 4.86 -3.81 20.32
CA GLU A 150 4.43 -3.81 21.72
C GLU A 150 4.42 -5.23 22.30
N LYS A 151 3.89 -6.20 21.56
CA LYS A 151 3.89 -7.63 21.96
C LYS A 151 5.31 -8.13 22.28
N TYR A 152 6.32 -7.61 21.60
CA TYR A 152 7.71 -8.05 21.72
C TYR A 152 8.63 -7.04 22.40
N ASN A 153 8.06 -6.05 23.10
CA ASN A 153 8.78 -5.03 23.84
C ASN A 153 9.80 -4.25 22.99
N ILE A 154 9.48 -4.04 21.71
CA ILE A 154 10.31 -3.23 20.81
C ILE A 154 9.85 -1.77 20.92
N PRO A 155 10.69 -0.85 21.44
CA PRO A 155 10.33 0.54 21.53
C PRO A 155 10.21 1.16 20.13
N ASN A 156 9.26 2.09 19.97
CA ASN A 156 9.04 2.85 18.74
C ASN A 156 9.03 1.99 17.46
N PRO A 157 8.25 0.89 17.36
CA PRO A 157 8.43 -0.15 16.34
C PRO A 157 8.27 0.33 14.87
N LYS A 158 7.59 1.45 14.64
CA LYS A 158 7.55 2.10 13.32
C LYS A 158 8.91 2.65 12.89
N PHE A 159 9.73 3.06 13.84
CA PHE A 159 11.06 3.64 13.65
C PHE A 159 12.15 2.62 14.02
N ALA A 160 11.86 1.66 14.90
CA ALA A 160 12.81 0.67 15.42
C ALA A 160 14.11 1.37 15.88
N SER A 161 15.29 0.91 15.45
CA SER A 161 16.57 1.54 15.81
C SER A 161 16.82 2.91 15.16
N ARG A 162 15.85 3.45 14.39
CA ARG A 162 15.98 4.74 13.70
C ARG A 162 15.68 5.96 14.57
N ASP A 163 15.49 5.79 15.88
CA ASP A 163 15.45 6.94 16.82
C ASP A 163 16.73 7.80 16.74
N GLY A 164 17.84 7.24 16.25
CA GLY A 164 19.10 7.95 15.94
C GLY A 164 19.32 8.33 14.46
N CYS A 165 18.42 7.98 13.54
CA CYS A 165 18.54 8.36 12.12
C CYS A 165 17.85 9.71 11.89
N TRP A 166 18.57 10.63 11.24
CA TRP A 166 18.21 12.03 10.93
C TRP A 166 16.95 12.57 11.63
N GLN A 167 17.13 13.17 12.80
CA GLN A 167 16.18 14.13 13.37
C GLN A 167 16.50 15.52 12.83
N GLY A 168 16.19 15.76 11.55
CA GLY A 168 16.57 17.00 10.88
C GLY A 168 16.12 18.25 11.63
N SER A 169 17.03 19.19 11.90
CA SER A 169 16.67 20.55 12.27
C SER A 169 15.98 21.31 11.13
N ASN A 170 16.03 20.78 9.89
CA ASN A 170 15.65 21.44 8.64
C ASN A 170 14.57 20.71 7.81
N GLY A 171 13.84 19.74 8.39
CA GLY A 171 12.75 19.06 7.67
C GLY A 171 11.65 20.04 7.25
N TYR A 172 11.02 19.82 6.09
CA TYR A 172 9.88 20.61 5.62
C TYR A 172 8.72 20.62 6.64
N SER A 173 8.62 19.56 7.45
CA SER A 173 7.78 19.46 8.65
C SER A 173 8.04 20.60 9.65
N ASN A 174 9.31 20.96 9.91
CA ASN A 174 9.66 22.06 10.80
C ASN A 174 9.22 23.40 10.19
N VAL A 175 9.32 23.58 8.87
CA VAL A 175 8.86 24.81 8.20
C VAL A 175 7.34 24.96 8.30
N VAL A 176 6.59 23.87 8.13
CA VAL A 176 5.13 23.86 8.15
C VAL A 176 4.54 23.92 9.57
N LEU A 177 5.22 23.35 10.57
CA LEU A 177 4.77 23.28 11.96
C LEU A 177 5.38 24.38 12.86
N THR A 178 6.25 25.24 12.30
CA THR A 178 6.77 26.38 13.03
C THR A 178 5.66 27.41 13.21
N GLU A 179 5.23 27.57 14.46
CA GLU A 179 4.35 28.67 14.83
C GLU A 179 5.20 29.91 15.07
N ARG A 180 4.87 31.02 14.38
CA ARG A 180 5.55 32.30 14.55
C ARG A 180 4.64 33.24 15.33
N ILE A 181 5.02 33.56 16.55
CA ILE A 181 4.27 34.47 17.42
C ILE A 181 5.09 35.76 17.55
N ILE A 182 4.43 36.91 17.47
CA ILE A 182 5.07 38.20 17.71
C ILE A 182 4.90 38.54 19.20
N GLU A 183 6.02 38.55 19.93
CA GLU A 183 6.08 39.01 21.32
C GLU A 183 6.98 40.25 21.39
N ASN A 184 6.46 41.36 21.93
CA ASN A 184 7.20 42.61 22.11
C ASN A 184 7.91 43.11 20.83
N GLY A 185 7.24 43.03 19.68
CA GLY A 185 7.77 43.49 18.40
C GLY A 185 8.87 42.59 17.80
N LYS A 186 9.15 41.42 18.39
CA LYS A 186 10.09 40.43 17.86
C LYS A 186 9.35 39.15 17.48
N VAL A 187 9.70 38.60 16.31
CA VAL A 187 9.19 37.29 15.86
C VAL A 187 9.86 36.20 16.69
N LYS A 188 9.10 35.57 17.59
CA LYS A 188 9.49 34.35 18.28
C LYS A 188 9.04 33.14 17.47
N THR A 189 9.97 32.22 17.26
CA THR A 189 9.74 30.95 16.57
C THR A 189 9.43 29.90 17.62
N ASN A 190 8.18 29.46 17.72
CA ASN A 190 7.78 28.38 18.60
C ASN A 190 7.89 27.05 17.81
N LYS A 191 8.93 26.28 18.11
CA LYS A 191 9.11 24.94 17.51
C LYS A 191 8.16 23.98 18.23
N GLY A 192 6.92 23.88 17.76
CA GLY A 192 5.96 22.88 18.24
C GLY A 192 6.52 21.46 18.14
N LYS A 193 5.96 20.53 18.95
CA LYS A 193 6.34 19.10 18.98
C LYS A 193 6.53 18.55 17.56
N SER A 194 7.73 18.06 17.26
CA SER A 194 8.00 17.38 15.99
C SER A 194 7.08 16.16 15.87
N PHE A 195 6.19 16.14 14.87
CA PHE A 195 5.58 14.88 14.47
C PHE A 195 6.67 14.03 13.83
N ASN A 196 6.91 12.83 14.38
CA ASN A 196 7.78 11.77 13.83
C ASN A 196 9.29 11.99 13.89
N GLY A 197 9.81 12.94 14.67
CA GLY A 197 11.26 13.10 14.82
C GLY A 197 12.03 13.24 13.50
N ASN A 198 11.38 13.64 12.41
CA ASN A 198 11.95 13.82 11.07
C ASN A 198 12.63 12.61 10.39
N ALA A 199 12.63 11.41 10.98
CA ALA A 199 13.20 10.22 10.35
C ALA A 199 12.41 9.79 9.09
N SER A 200 13.11 9.53 7.98
CA SER A 200 12.51 9.10 6.71
C SER A 200 12.06 7.63 6.76
N VAL A 201 10.88 7.38 7.31
CA VAL A 201 10.29 6.04 7.39
C VAL A 201 9.51 5.70 6.12
N LEU A 202 9.77 4.52 5.56
CA LEU A 202 9.09 4.00 4.38
C LEU A 202 7.58 3.93 4.63
N ASP A 203 6.77 4.34 3.64
CA ASP A 203 5.31 4.31 3.78
C ASP A 203 4.78 2.88 3.59
N PRO A 204 4.09 2.27 4.58
CA PRO A 204 3.61 0.90 4.45
C PRO A 204 2.49 0.74 3.41
N VAL A 205 1.75 1.80 3.07
CA VAL A 205 0.77 1.75 1.96
C VAL A 205 1.51 1.75 0.63
N ALA A 206 2.61 2.49 0.50
CA ALA A 206 3.45 2.39 -0.69
C ALA A 206 4.06 0.99 -0.84
N CYS A 207 4.51 0.37 0.26
CA CYS A 207 4.95 -1.03 0.27
C CYS A 207 3.83 -1.97 -0.23
N GLU A 208 2.61 -1.79 0.27
CA GLU A 208 1.45 -2.58 -0.13
C GLU A 208 1.13 -2.40 -1.62
N VAL A 209 1.16 -1.17 -2.14
CA VAL A 209 0.97 -0.90 -3.57
C VAL A 209 2.04 -1.59 -4.39
N ILE A 210 3.32 -1.44 -4.04
CA ILE A 210 4.43 -2.07 -4.76
C ILE A 210 4.26 -3.59 -4.78
N LEU A 211 4.02 -4.18 -3.60
CA LEU A 211 3.81 -5.62 -3.46
C LEU A 211 2.64 -6.11 -4.33
N ARG A 212 1.47 -5.48 -4.20
CA ARG A 212 0.24 -5.97 -4.81
C ARG A 212 0.16 -5.75 -6.32
N PHE A 213 0.86 -4.75 -6.85
CA PHE A 213 0.78 -4.38 -8.27
C PHE A 213 1.95 -4.93 -9.09
N PHE A 214 3.10 -5.19 -8.48
CA PHE A 214 4.30 -5.65 -9.18
C PHE A 214 4.68 -7.09 -8.86
N MET A 215 4.14 -7.71 -7.81
CA MET A 215 4.27 -9.16 -7.61
C MET A 215 3.44 -9.91 -8.68
N PRO A 216 4.04 -10.84 -9.45
CA PRO A 216 3.29 -11.73 -10.33
C PRO A 216 2.26 -12.55 -9.56
N THR A 217 1.19 -12.99 -10.22
CA THR A 217 0.12 -13.77 -9.55
C THR A 217 0.64 -15.09 -8.96
N GLU A 218 1.64 -15.69 -9.59
CA GLU A 218 2.35 -16.90 -9.14
C GLU A 218 3.59 -16.60 -8.28
N GLY A 219 3.91 -15.32 -8.05
CA GLY A 219 5.09 -14.90 -7.31
C GLY A 219 4.95 -15.10 -5.81
N ARG A 220 6.08 -15.32 -5.13
CA ARG A 220 6.12 -15.60 -3.69
C ARG A 220 7.22 -14.85 -2.95
N ARG A 221 8.37 -14.63 -3.58
CA ARG A 221 9.60 -14.21 -2.89
C ARG A 221 9.97 -12.77 -3.21
N VAL A 222 10.27 -11.99 -2.17
CA VAL A 222 10.72 -10.59 -2.23
C VAL A 222 12.15 -10.50 -1.71
N TYR A 223 13.04 -9.85 -2.45
CA TYR A 223 14.36 -9.47 -1.96
C TYR A 223 14.51 -7.96 -1.86
N ASN A 224 15.06 -7.49 -0.75
CA ASN A 224 15.49 -6.12 -0.58
C ASN A 224 16.98 -6.04 -0.22
N PRO A 225 17.86 -5.62 -1.15
CA PRO A 225 19.28 -5.49 -0.85
C PRO A 225 19.58 -4.42 0.21
N PHE A 226 18.68 -3.48 0.50
CA PHE A 226 18.86 -2.44 1.51
C PHE A 226 17.66 -2.42 2.46
N GLY A 227 17.69 -3.35 3.42
CA GLY A 227 16.55 -3.77 4.23
C GLY A 227 15.90 -2.68 5.07
N GLY A 228 16.69 -1.79 5.67
CA GLY A 228 16.21 -0.61 6.38
C GLY A 228 15.14 -0.92 7.42
N GLY A 229 14.05 -0.14 7.39
CA GLY A 229 12.93 -0.28 8.33
C GLY A 229 12.07 -1.53 8.09
N VAL A 230 11.23 -1.83 9.09
CA VAL A 230 10.40 -3.04 9.12
C VAL A 230 9.28 -3.08 8.07
N GLN A 231 8.89 -1.93 7.51
CA GLN A 231 7.60 -1.76 6.82
C GLN A 231 7.38 -2.74 5.69
N PHE A 232 8.35 -2.89 4.79
CA PHE A 232 8.11 -3.75 3.62
C PHE A 232 8.15 -5.23 3.98
N GLY A 233 9.05 -5.66 4.87
CA GLY A 233 9.02 -7.05 5.35
C GLY A 233 7.74 -7.38 6.11
N PHE A 234 7.26 -6.46 6.96
CA PHE A 234 6.00 -6.64 7.68
C PHE A 234 4.79 -6.75 6.75
N VAL A 235 4.69 -5.86 5.76
CA VAL A 235 3.61 -5.88 4.76
C VAL A 235 3.69 -7.16 3.92
N SER A 236 4.89 -7.57 3.50
CA SER A 236 5.12 -8.80 2.71
C SER A 236 4.70 -10.05 3.50
N GLY A 237 5.23 -10.22 4.72
CA GLY A 237 4.88 -11.35 5.59
C GLY A 237 3.40 -11.36 5.98
N SER A 238 2.77 -10.19 6.18
CA SER A 238 1.32 -10.10 6.45
C SER A 238 0.45 -10.60 5.30
N TYR A 239 0.96 -10.59 4.06
CA TYR A 239 0.30 -11.18 2.90
C TYR A 239 0.77 -12.62 2.62
N GLY A 240 1.63 -13.17 3.48
CA GLY A 240 2.20 -14.49 3.36
C GLY A 240 3.30 -14.61 2.30
N TYR A 241 3.96 -13.52 1.90
CA TYR A 241 5.12 -13.59 1.01
C TYR A 241 6.41 -13.82 1.80
N ASP A 242 7.39 -14.50 1.17
CA ASP A 242 8.72 -14.66 1.75
C ASP A 242 9.54 -13.41 1.45
N TYR A 243 9.91 -12.65 2.47
CA TYR A 243 10.72 -11.45 2.37
C TYR A 243 12.10 -11.67 2.99
N ILE A 244 13.15 -11.44 2.20
CA ILE A 244 14.53 -11.45 2.66
C ILE A 244 15.12 -10.07 2.42
N ALA A 245 15.85 -9.56 3.41
CA ALA A 245 16.63 -8.35 3.25
C ALA A 245 18.02 -8.45 3.85
N SER A 246 18.99 -7.85 3.18
CA SER A 246 20.29 -7.53 3.76
C SER A 246 20.24 -6.17 4.45
N GLU A 247 20.72 -6.11 5.69
CA GLU A 247 20.82 -4.88 6.47
C GLU A 247 22.14 -4.93 7.24
N ILE A 248 22.90 -3.84 7.22
CA ILE A 248 24.26 -3.86 7.77
C ILE A 248 24.28 -3.71 9.30
N ARG A 249 23.23 -3.12 9.87
CA ARG A 249 23.09 -2.89 11.31
C ARG A 249 22.43 -4.07 12.02
N GLN A 250 23.11 -4.60 13.04
CA GLN A 250 22.59 -5.66 13.89
C GLN A 250 21.34 -5.21 14.66
N ASN A 251 21.35 -4.00 15.24
CA ASN A 251 20.22 -3.48 16.00
C ASN A 251 18.92 -3.39 15.19
N GLN A 252 19.03 -3.12 13.89
CA GLN A 252 17.90 -3.02 12.98
C GLN A 252 17.40 -4.40 12.60
N CYS A 253 18.31 -5.35 12.33
CA CYS A 253 17.96 -6.75 12.10
C CYS A 253 17.21 -7.33 13.29
N ASP A 254 17.72 -7.14 14.50
CA ASP A 254 17.12 -7.67 15.74
C ASP A 254 15.72 -7.11 15.96
N ALA A 255 15.56 -5.78 15.85
CA ALA A 255 14.26 -5.14 16.01
C ALA A 255 13.25 -5.58 14.94
N ASN A 256 13.63 -5.60 13.66
CA ASN A 256 12.73 -5.98 12.58
C ASN A 256 12.32 -7.46 12.67
N ASN A 257 13.28 -8.35 12.92
CA ASN A 257 13.02 -9.79 13.08
C ASN A 257 12.11 -10.06 14.28
N ALA A 258 12.31 -9.34 15.40
CA ALA A 258 11.42 -9.46 16.57
C ALA A 258 10.00 -8.98 16.27
N ILE A 259 9.82 -7.84 15.58
CA ILE A 259 8.50 -7.33 15.18
C ILE A 259 7.80 -8.33 14.24
N CYS A 260 8.55 -8.98 13.35
CA CYS A 260 8.01 -9.90 12.35
C CYS A 260 7.96 -11.37 12.78
N GLN A 261 8.30 -11.73 14.02
CA GLN A 261 8.48 -13.14 14.39
C GLN A 261 7.21 -14.01 14.33
N ASP A 262 6.01 -13.40 14.41
CA ASP A 262 4.74 -14.10 14.19
C ASP A 262 4.36 -14.23 12.70
N LEU A 263 5.08 -13.52 11.82
CA LEU A 263 4.84 -13.57 10.40
C LEU A 263 5.75 -14.63 9.79
N ASP A 264 5.14 -15.54 9.05
CA ASP A 264 5.92 -16.46 8.23
C ASP A 264 6.63 -15.68 7.12
N GLY A 265 7.93 -15.91 6.97
CA GLY A 265 8.67 -15.55 5.77
C GLY A 265 9.39 -14.20 5.76
N ALA A 266 9.22 -13.30 6.74
CA ALA A 266 9.93 -11.99 6.76
C ALA A 266 11.21 -12.01 7.61
N LYS A 267 12.38 -11.78 6.99
CA LYS A 267 13.69 -11.86 7.64
C LYS A 267 14.68 -10.78 7.18
N TRP A 268 15.43 -10.25 8.14
CA TRP A 268 16.58 -9.37 7.94
C TRP A 268 17.85 -10.10 8.35
N ILE A 269 18.85 -10.07 7.46
CA ILE A 269 20.12 -10.76 7.61
C ILE A 269 21.22 -9.72 7.73
N LYS A 270 21.94 -9.75 8.85
CA LYS A 270 23.05 -8.82 9.09
C LYS A 270 24.15 -9.05 8.07
N SER A 271 24.28 -8.14 7.11
CA SER A 271 25.21 -8.32 5.99
C SER A 271 25.44 -7.01 5.23
N ASP A 272 26.59 -6.93 4.56
CA ASP A 272 26.89 -5.87 3.59
C ASP A 272 26.21 -6.21 2.26
N SER A 273 25.28 -5.35 1.87
CA SER A 273 24.49 -5.45 0.65
C SER A 273 25.32 -5.52 -0.63
N SER A 274 26.54 -5.00 -0.64
CA SER A 274 27.42 -5.00 -1.81
C SER A 274 28.02 -6.36 -2.15
N ILE A 275 27.99 -7.30 -1.18
CA ILE A 275 28.58 -8.64 -1.31
C ILE A 275 27.63 -9.76 -0.90
N TYR A 276 26.52 -9.46 -0.23
CA TYR A 276 25.58 -10.47 0.25
C TYR A 276 24.79 -11.08 -0.91
N GLU A 277 24.96 -12.39 -1.12
CA GLU A 277 24.17 -13.15 -2.06
C GLU A 277 23.04 -13.90 -1.33
N PRO A 278 21.76 -13.53 -1.55
CA PRO A 278 20.66 -14.28 -0.99
C PRO A 278 20.46 -15.63 -1.68
N ASP A 279 19.95 -16.61 -0.92
CA ASP A 279 19.68 -17.95 -1.42
C ASP A 279 18.46 -17.99 -2.35
N GLY A 280 18.66 -18.59 -3.53
CA GLY A 280 17.63 -18.80 -4.55
C GLY A 280 17.24 -17.54 -5.32
N MET A 281 16.21 -17.67 -6.16
CA MET A 281 15.69 -16.58 -7.01
C MET A 281 14.45 -15.92 -6.42
N PHE A 282 14.21 -14.67 -6.81
CA PHE A 282 13.13 -13.82 -6.29
C PHE A 282 12.17 -13.38 -7.40
N ASP A 283 10.93 -13.07 -7.01
CA ASP A 283 9.86 -12.64 -7.92
C ASP A 283 9.64 -11.13 -7.90
N LEU A 284 10.14 -10.46 -6.87
CA LEU A 284 10.12 -9.02 -6.74
C LEU A 284 11.40 -8.59 -6.02
N CYS A 285 12.16 -7.70 -6.63
CA CYS A 285 13.19 -6.96 -5.92
C CYS A 285 12.68 -5.57 -5.56
N PHE A 286 13.04 -5.07 -4.39
CA PHE A 286 12.77 -3.70 -3.99
C PHE A 286 13.96 -3.06 -3.32
N SER A 287 14.15 -1.76 -3.51
CA SER A 287 15.08 -1.00 -2.69
C SER A 287 14.54 0.39 -2.36
N CYS A 288 14.73 0.80 -1.11
CA CYS A 288 14.70 2.20 -0.70
C CYS A 288 16.09 2.52 -0.13
N PRO A 289 17.09 2.77 -0.99
CA PRO A 289 18.48 2.85 -0.56
C PRO A 289 18.74 4.10 0.30
N PRO A 290 19.85 4.12 1.05
CA PRO A 290 20.40 5.35 1.62
C PRO A 290 20.58 6.44 0.57
N TYR A 291 20.41 7.71 0.96
CA TYR A 291 20.74 8.87 0.12
C TYR A 291 22.06 9.48 0.57
N TYR A 292 22.96 9.76 -0.38
CA TYR A 292 24.34 10.14 -0.09
C TYR A 292 24.44 11.37 0.83
N LYS A 293 25.02 11.16 2.02
CA LYS A 293 25.26 12.16 3.08
C LYS A 293 24.01 12.85 3.60
N VAL A 294 22.86 12.19 3.52
CA VAL A 294 21.59 12.72 4.03
C VAL A 294 21.32 12.27 5.46
N GLU A 295 21.56 10.99 5.77
CA GLU A 295 21.26 10.39 7.06
C GLU A 295 22.53 9.84 7.73
N LYS A 296 22.53 9.74 9.06
CA LYS A 296 23.55 9.03 9.83
C LYS A 296 22.91 7.78 10.41
N TYR A 297 23.44 6.61 10.10
CA TYR A 297 22.99 5.35 10.66
C TYR A 297 24.04 4.79 11.60
N VAL A 298 23.60 4.31 12.76
CA VAL A 298 24.45 3.72 13.79
C VAL A 298 23.82 2.42 14.28
N ASP A 299 24.68 1.48 14.66
CA ASP A 299 24.35 0.22 15.30
C ASP A 299 24.34 0.37 16.84
N TYR A 300 24.35 -0.74 17.56
CA TYR A 300 24.60 -0.77 19.00
C TYR A 300 25.83 0.06 19.40
N GLU A 301 25.77 0.65 20.59
CA GLU A 301 26.84 1.48 21.15
C GLU A 301 27.20 2.73 20.31
N ASN A 302 26.30 3.16 19.41
CA ASN A 302 26.51 4.27 18.48
C ASN A 302 27.65 4.06 17.48
N VAL A 303 28.00 2.81 17.19
CA VAL A 303 29.02 2.46 16.21
C VAL A 303 28.46 2.61 14.80
N ILE A 304 29.24 3.20 13.90
CA ILE A 304 28.94 3.19 12.46
C ILE A 304 29.47 1.86 11.91
N PRO A 305 28.62 0.99 11.34
CA PRO A 305 29.10 -0.23 10.69
C PRO A 305 30.11 0.07 9.58
N GLU A 306 31.15 -0.75 9.49
CA GLU A 306 32.02 -0.75 8.32
C GLU A 306 31.19 -1.06 7.07
N GLY A 307 31.40 -0.31 5.98
CA GLY A 307 30.61 -0.43 4.75
C GLY A 307 29.29 0.35 4.75
N GLU A 308 28.93 1.06 5.82
CA GLU A 308 27.72 1.89 5.84
C GLU A 308 27.79 2.99 4.78
N LEU A 309 26.89 2.92 3.80
CA LEU A 309 26.85 3.75 2.60
C LEU A 309 26.97 5.25 2.90
N ASN A 310 26.28 5.74 3.92
CA ASN A 310 26.28 7.17 4.25
C ASN A 310 27.60 7.69 4.85
N SER A 311 28.51 6.79 5.20
CA SER A 311 29.84 7.13 5.73
C SER A 311 30.91 7.13 4.65
N ILE A 312 30.56 6.74 3.41
CA ILE A 312 31.50 6.69 2.30
C ILE A 312 31.99 8.10 1.91
N PRO A 313 33.31 8.32 1.74
CA PRO A 313 33.86 9.67 1.55
C PRO A 313 33.42 10.35 0.25
N THR A 314 33.33 9.59 -0.85
CA THR A 314 33.04 10.11 -2.18
C THR A 314 31.72 9.59 -2.76
N TYR A 315 31.11 10.39 -3.65
CA TYR A 315 29.87 9.98 -4.31
C TYR A 315 30.07 8.79 -5.26
N ASN A 316 31.22 8.71 -5.93
CA ASN A 316 31.51 7.61 -6.85
C ASN A 316 31.60 6.27 -6.10
N GLU A 317 32.33 6.22 -4.98
CA GLU A 317 32.40 5.02 -4.14
C GLU A 317 31.02 4.65 -3.58
N PHE A 318 30.23 5.64 -3.16
CA PHE A 318 28.85 5.42 -2.69
C PHE A 318 27.98 4.80 -3.79
N ARG A 319 28.01 5.37 -5.01
CA ARG A 319 27.27 4.89 -6.17
C ARG A 319 27.70 3.46 -6.52
N ASP A 320 28.99 3.21 -6.58
CA ASP A 320 29.53 1.92 -7.00
C ASP A 320 29.20 0.82 -5.98
N THR A 321 29.26 1.13 -4.69
CA THR A 321 28.83 0.23 -3.60
C THR A 321 27.33 -0.04 -3.66
N LEU A 322 26.51 1.00 -3.86
CA LEU A 322 25.06 0.86 -4.03
C LEU A 322 24.72 -0.05 -5.23
N PHE A 323 25.40 0.18 -6.36
CA PHE A 323 25.15 -0.56 -7.61
C PHE A 323 25.67 -2.00 -7.57
N ALA A 324 26.71 -2.29 -6.78
CA ALA A 324 27.14 -3.66 -6.51
C ALA A 324 25.99 -4.48 -5.88
N GLY A 325 25.32 -3.94 -4.87
CA GLY A 325 24.16 -4.60 -4.27
C GLY A 325 22.97 -4.73 -5.23
N TYR A 326 22.75 -3.73 -6.09
CA TYR A 326 21.72 -3.84 -7.15
C TYR A 326 22.03 -4.91 -8.18
N LYS A 327 23.29 -5.08 -8.55
CA LYS A 327 23.71 -6.12 -9.47
C LYS A 327 23.39 -7.51 -8.89
N ILE A 328 23.70 -7.74 -7.62
CA ILE A 328 23.33 -9.00 -6.95
C ILE A 328 21.82 -9.19 -6.94
N ALA A 329 21.05 -8.15 -6.60
CA ALA A 329 19.59 -8.22 -6.59
C ALA A 329 19.01 -8.56 -7.98
N ILE A 330 19.60 -8.02 -9.05
CA ILE A 330 19.21 -8.33 -10.44
C ILE A 330 19.62 -9.75 -10.81
N ASP A 331 20.82 -10.19 -10.45
CA ASP A 331 21.33 -11.54 -10.73
C ASP A 331 20.51 -12.63 -10.02
N LYS A 332 19.85 -12.29 -8.90
CA LYS A 332 18.93 -13.17 -8.15
C LYS A 332 17.45 -12.93 -8.50
N LEU A 333 17.13 -12.10 -9.49
CA LEU A 333 15.76 -11.85 -9.93
C LEU A 333 15.35 -12.82 -11.04
N ASN A 334 14.18 -13.46 -10.91
CA ASN A 334 13.64 -14.30 -11.98
C ASN A 334 13.40 -13.47 -13.26
N GLY A 335 13.40 -14.13 -14.42
CA GLY A 335 13.07 -13.49 -15.69
C GLY A 335 11.64 -12.92 -15.71
N ASN A 336 11.44 -11.80 -16.40
CA ASN A 336 10.14 -11.12 -16.50
C ASN A 336 9.53 -10.80 -15.11
N ARG A 337 10.33 -10.14 -14.27
CA ARG A 337 9.96 -9.65 -12.94
C ARG A 337 10.34 -8.19 -12.79
N PHE A 338 9.87 -7.58 -11.71
CA PHE A 338 10.13 -6.18 -11.42
C PHE A 338 11.22 -6.02 -10.37
N PHE A 339 12.08 -5.02 -10.59
CA PHE A 339 12.89 -4.41 -9.54
C PHE A 339 12.39 -2.97 -9.36
N VAL A 340 11.78 -2.70 -8.20
CA VAL A 340 11.23 -1.37 -7.88
C VAL A 340 12.19 -0.63 -6.96
N ILE A 341 12.66 0.54 -7.40
CA ILE A 341 13.57 1.37 -6.60
C ILE A 341 12.82 2.65 -6.21
N MET A 342 12.65 2.87 -4.91
CA MET A 342 12.15 4.11 -4.36
C MET A 342 13.33 5.00 -3.99
N THR A 343 13.55 6.04 -4.77
CA THR A 343 14.67 6.97 -4.57
C THR A 343 14.19 8.40 -4.53
N GLY A 344 14.98 9.25 -3.88
CA GLY A 344 14.94 10.70 -3.97
C GLY A 344 16.28 11.24 -4.45
N ASP A 345 16.38 12.56 -4.52
CA ASP A 345 17.58 13.24 -4.98
C ASP A 345 18.67 13.27 -3.90
N SER A 346 19.91 12.92 -4.28
CA SER A 346 21.08 13.23 -3.47
C SER A 346 21.54 14.65 -3.77
N ARG A 347 21.57 15.52 -2.76
CA ARG A 347 21.93 16.94 -2.92
C ARG A 347 23.10 17.33 -2.01
N ASP A 348 23.96 18.21 -2.51
CA ASP A 348 25.01 18.81 -1.71
C ASP A 348 24.44 19.88 -0.76
N LYS A 349 25.30 20.43 0.09
CA LYS A 349 24.93 21.49 1.05
C LYS A 349 24.43 22.80 0.40
N ASN A 350 24.66 22.97 -0.91
CA ASN A 350 24.23 24.12 -1.69
C ASN A 350 22.93 23.82 -2.48
N GLY A 351 22.38 22.61 -2.36
CA GLY A 351 21.18 22.17 -3.05
C GLY A 351 21.42 21.64 -4.48
N ALA A 352 22.68 21.57 -4.93
CA ALA A 352 23.04 20.99 -6.21
C ALA A 352 22.94 19.47 -6.16
N TYR A 353 22.48 18.85 -7.24
CA TYR A 353 22.34 17.41 -7.34
C TYR A 353 23.70 16.73 -7.54
N TYR A 354 23.92 15.63 -6.82
CA TYR A 354 25.01 14.71 -7.15
C TYR A 354 24.61 13.83 -8.36
N GLY A 355 25.59 13.53 -9.22
CA GLY A 355 25.39 12.66 -10.39
C GLY A 355 24.82 13.34 -11.64
N CYS A 356 24.79 14.68 -11.68
CA CYS A 356 24.52 15.46 -12.90
C CYS A 356 25.65 15.38 -13.92
#